data_AF-A0A1F4ZAC5-F1
#
_entry.id   AF-A0A1F4ZAC5-F1
#
_cell.length_a   1.000
_cell.length_b   1.000
_cell.length_c   1.000
_cell.angle_alpha   90.00
_cell.angle_beta   90.00
_cell.angle_gamma   90.00
#
_symmetry.space_group_name_H-M   'P 1'
#
loop_
_entity.id
_entity.type
_entity.pdbx_description
1 polymer ?
#
loop_
_entity_poly.entity_id
_entity_poly.type
_entity_poly.pdbx_seq_one_letter_code
_entity_poly.pdbx_strand_id
1 'polypeptide(L)'
;MRICGLDEVGRGSLAGPLVAAAIILRASISNLKDSKKLNLKQRNKLYKKILKNAEVVEVEIISARQINNRGMGWANKQVFKNLIKRIEADKYIIDGNLKIKKTISIVKADTKIPEVMAASIVAKVTRDMLMKELHKKYPSYGWRTNVGYGTGYHVRAIREYGSVHYHRSVFVTTAIKNSKF
;
A
#
# COMPACT_ATOMS: atom_id res chain seq x y z
N MET A 1 -10.27 4.13 24.74
CA MET A 1 -9.24 3.26 24.15
C MET A 1 -9.02 3.68 22.70
N ARG A 2 -7.83 4.17 22.36
CA ARG A 2 -7.40 4.59 21.03
C ARG A 2 -6.81 3.39 20.28
N ILE A 3 -7.54 2.92 19.28
CA ILE A 3 -7.08 1.87 18.37
C ILE A 3 -6.47 2.55 17.15
N CYS A 4 -5.25 2.14 16.78
CA CYS A 4 -4.58 2.53 15.56
C CYS A 4 -4.59 1.34 14.58
N GLY A 5 -5.33 1.48 13.49
CA GLY A 5 -5.35 0.50 12.41
C GLY A 5 -4.27 0.77 11.38
N LEU A 6 -3.60 -0.29 10.93
CA LEU A 6 -2.45 -0.26 10.06
C LEU A 6 -2.65 -1.23 8.90
N ASP A 7 -2.42 -0.78 7.67
CA ASP A 7 -2.43 -1.64 6.48
C ASP A 7 -1.45 -1.14 5.42
N GLU A 8 -0.95 -2.03 4.57
CA GLU A 8 -0.04 -1.73 3.47
C GLU A 8 -0.54 -2.16 2.10
N VAL A 9 -0.04 -1.48 1.06
CA VAL A 9 -0.34 -1.81 -0.33
C VAL A 9 0.92 -1.76 -1.19
N GLY A 10 0.95 -2.60 -2.22
CA GLY A 10 2.03 -2.62 -3.21
C GLY A 10 3.16 -3.58 -2.89
N ARG A 11 3.01 -4.48 -1.90
CA ARG A 11 4.02 -5.49 -1.56
C ARG A 11 4.45 -6.35 -2.76
N GLY A 12 3.50 -6.77 -3.59
CA GLY A 12 3.74 -7.63 -4.77
C GLY A 12 4.00 -6.93 -6.10
N SER A 13 4.14 -5.60 -6.13
CA SER A 13 4.30 -4.85 -7.37
C SER A 13 5.74 -4.92 -7.91
N LEU A 14 5.90 -4.92 -9.23
CA LEU A 14 7.20 -4.83 -9.90
C LEU A 14 7.77 -3.41 -9.86
N ALA A 15 6.91 -2.40 -9.78
CA ALA A 15 7.31 -0.99 -9.76
C ALA A 15 6.57 -0.18 -8.68
N GLY A 16 7.20 0.94 -8.31
CA GLY A 16 6.68 1.91 -7.36
C GLY A 16 6.90 1.53 -5.89
N PRO A 17 6.48 2.41 -4.97
CA PRO A 17 6.74 2.24 -3.56
C PRO A 17 5.83 1.19 -2.90
N LEU A 18 6.26 0.73 -1.72
CA LEU A 18 5.37 0.19 -0.69
C LEU A 18 4.78 1.39 0.06
N VAL A 19 3.47 1.40 0.26
CA VAL A 19 2.78 2.45 1.00
C VAL A 19 1.99 1.80 2.13
N ALA A 20 2.14 2.30 3.36
CA ALA A 20 1.26 1.95 4.46
C ALA A 20 0.60 3.19 5.03
N ALA A 21 -0.55 3.00 5.64
CA ALA A 21 -1.24 4.05 6.37
C ALA A 21 -1.54 3.60 7.80
N ALA A 22 -1.66 4.58 8.68
CA ALA A 22 -2.08 4.41 10.05
C ALA A 22 -3.26 5.35 10.34
N ILE A 23 -4.34 4.80 10.87
CA ILE A 23 -5.59 5.53 11.11
C ILE A 23 -6.04 5.33 12.55
N ILE A 24 -6.36 6.43 13.23
CA ILE A 24 -7.18 6.44 14.44
C ILE A 24 -8.46 7.18 14.09
N LEU A 25 -9.62 6.59 14.37
CA LEU A 25 -10.92 7.20 14.07
C LEU A 25 -11.50 7.91 15.30
N ARG A 26 -12.08 9.11 15.11
CA ARG A 26 -12.83 9.81 16.17
C ARG A 26 -14.23 9.22 16.37
N ALA A 27 -14.79 8.70 15.29
CA ALA A 27 -16.14 8.15 15.26
C ALA A 27 -16.24 7.03 14.22
N SER A 28 -17.26 6.18 14.37
CA SER A 28 -17.53 5.13 13.41
C SER A 28 -17.90 5.70 12.05
N ILE A 29 -17.37 5.09 10.99
CA ILE A 29 -17.65 5.48 9.61
C ILE A 29 -18.59 4.44 9.01
N SER A 30 -19.84 4.83 8.76
CA SER A 30 -20.78 3.95 8.06
C SER A 30 -20.28 3.60 6.66
N ASN A 31 -20.52 2.35 6.26
CA ASN A 31 -20.14 1.76 4.97
C ASN A 31 -18.63 1.60 4.71
N LEU A 32 -17.80 1.54 5.76
CA LEU A 32 -16.47 0.95 5.59
C LEU A 32 -16.64 -0.51 5.15
N LYS A 33 -16.06 -0.83 3.98
CA LYS A 33 -16.06 -2.16 3.38
C LYS A 33 -14.65 -2.45 2.87
N ASP A 34 -14.37 -3.73 2.62
CA ASP A 34 -13.14 -4.19 1.98
C ASP A 34 -12.80 -3.32 0.76
N SER A 35 -11.62 -2.70 0.78
CA SER A 35 -11.15 -1.73 -0.22
C SER A 35 -11.09 -2.33 -1.63
N LYS A 36 -10.95 -3.66 -1.72
CA LYS A 36 -10.88 -4.45 -2.96
C LYS A 36 -12.25 -4.62 -3.62
N LYS A 37 -13.35 -4.55 -2.85
CA LYS A 37 -14.73 -4.63 -3.35
C LYS A 37 -15.29 -3.27 -3.79
N LEU A 38 -14.56 -2.18 -3.54
CA LEU A 38 -14.98 -0.83 -3.90
C LEU A 38 -14.48 -0.43 -5.28
N ASN A 39 -15.36 0.16 -6.08
CA ASN A 39 -14.93 0.86 -7.29
C ASN A 39 -14.19 2.17 -6.94
N LEU A 40 -13.53 2.78 -7.92
CA LEU A 40 -12.73 3.99 -7.71
C LEU A 40 -13.56 5.16 -7.13
N LYS A 41 -14.80 5.36 -7.60
CA LYS A 41 -15.67 6.43 -7.13
C LYS A 41 -16.07 6.24 -5.66
N GLN A 42 -16.44 5.01 -5.29
CA GLN A 42 -16.78 4.64 -3.91
C GLN A 42 -15.56 4.78 -2.99
N ARG A 43 -14.39 4.29 -3.42
CA ARG A 43 -13.14 4.38 -2.66
C ARG A 43 -12.73 5.84 -2.41
N ASN A 44 -12.81 6.70 -3.42
CA ASN A 44 -12.52 8.13 -3.26
C ASN A 44 -13.52 8.84 -2.33
N LYS A 45 -14.81 8.46 -2.38
CA LYS A 45 -15.82 8.98 -1.45
C LYS A 45 -15.50 8.58 0.00
N LEU A 46 -15.15 7.32 0.23
CA LEU A 46 -14.77 6.83 1.55
C LEU A 46 -13.46 7.43 2.03
N TYR A 47 -12.46 7.59 1.16
CA TYR A 47 -11.21 8.29 1.48
C TYR A 47 -11.48 9.69 2.05
N LYS A 48 -12.28 10.52 1.37
CA LYS A 48 -12.67 11.84 1.87
C LYS A 48 -13.39 11.78 3.23
N LYS A 49 -14.28 10.79 3.40
CA LYS A 49 -14.99 10.59 4.67
C LYS A 49 -14.04 10.18 5.80
N ILE A 50 -13.07 9.32 5.53
CA ILE A 50 -12.04 8.92 6.48
C ILE A 50 -11.23 10.13 6.92
N LEU A 51 -10.71 10.94 5.98
CA LEU A 51 -9.94 12.13 6.33
C LEU A 51 -10.72 13.10 7.22
N LYS A 52 -12.02 13.25 7.01
CA LYS A 52 -12.88 14.13 7.83
C LYS A 52 -13.14 13.59 9.25
N ASN A 53 -13.18 12.26 9.42
CA ASN A 53 -13.60 11.62 10.68
C ASN A 53 -12.43 10.97 11.44
N ALA A 54 -11.23 10.99 10.88
CA ALA A 54 -10.03 10.47 11.52
C ALA A 54 -9.47 11.49 12.52
N GLU A 55 -8.99 10.97 13.64
CA GLU A 55 -8.20 11.71 14.62
C GLU A 55 -6.76 11.83 14.14
N VAL A 56 -6.23 10.71 13.63
CA VAL A 56 -4.88 10.59 13.09
C VAL A 56 -4.96 9.95 11.71
N VAL A 57 -4.28 10.56 10.75
CA VAL A 57 -4.02 10.00 9.43
C VAL A 57 -2.55 10.17 9.13
N GLU A 58 -1.83 9.05 9.14
CA GLU A 58 -0.40 9.03 8.84
C GLU A 58 -0.15 8.08 7.68
N VAL A 59 0.78 8.44 6.81
CA VAL A 59 1.18 7.63 5.67
C VAL A 59 2.70 7.48 5.68
N GLU A 60 3.16 6.27 5.42
CA GLU A 60 4.58 5.97 5.26
C GLU A 60 4.82 5.34 3.89
N ILE A 61 5.87 5.80 3.22
CA ILE A 61 6.22 5.40 1.87
C ILE A 61 7.66 4.89 1.88
N ILE A 62 7.86 3.64 1.45
CA ILE A 62 9.19 3.10 1.20
C ILE A 62 9.39 2.96 -0.30
N SER A 63 10.38 3.67 -0.83
CA SER A 63 10.70 3.74 -2.25
C SER A 63 11.21 2.41 -2.82
N ALA A 64 11.07 2.23 -4.15
CA ALA A 64 11.65 1.10 -4.86
C ALA A 64 13.17 1.00 -4.65
N ARG A 65 13.89 2.14 -4.60
CA ARG A 65 15.32 2.21 -4.29
C ARG A 65 15.63 1.62 -2.90
N GLN A 66 14.88 2.02 -1.87
CA GLN A 66 15.07 1.46 -0.53
C GLN A 66 14.74 -0.05 -0.50
N ILE A 67 13.71 -0.49 -1.22
CA ILE A 67 13.36 -1.92 -1.33
C ILE A 67 14.46 -2.70 -2.04
N ASN A 68 15.05 -2.16 -3.11
CA ASN A 68 16.17 -2.79 -3.82
C ASN A 68 17.40 -2.93 -2.92
N ASN A 69 17.69 -1.89 -2.13
CA ASN A 69 18.88 -1.87 -1.28
C ASN A 69 18.76 -2.74 -0.02
N ARG A 70 17.55 -2.89 0.54
CA ARG A 70 17.35 -3.51 1.87
C ARG A 70 16.42 -4.71 1.87
N GLY A 71 15.78 -4.99 0.74
CA GLY A 71 14.85 -6.09 0.57
C GLY A 71 13.42 -5.79 1.00
N MET A 72 12.47 -6.51 0.40
CA MET A 72 11.04 -6.38 0.67
C MET A 72 10.67 -6.79 2.11
N GLY A 73 11.36 -7.78 2.68
CA GLY A 73 11.12 -8.22 4.07
C GLY A 73 11.44 -7.12 5.10
N TRP A 74 12.52 -6.36 4.87
CA TRP A 74 12.83 -5.17 5.66
C TRP A 74 11.78 -4.08 5.46
N ALA A 75 11.45 -3.76 4.20
CA ALA A 75 10.49 -2.70 3.89
C ALA A 75 9.12 -2.96 4.54
N ASN A 76 8.64 -4.21 4.48
CA ASN A 76 7.35 -4.59 5.07
C ASN A 76 7.29 -4.35 6.57
N LYS A 77 8.38 -4.60 7.30
CA LYS A 77 8.47 -4.32 8.74
C LYS A 77 8.70 -2.84 9.01
N GLN A 78 9.54 -2.19 8.20
CA GLN A 78 9.97 -0.82 8.43
C GLN A 78 8.83 0.17 8.26
N VAL A 79 7.95 -0.03 7.28
CA VAL A 79 6.86 0.90 6.97
C VAL A 79 5.96 1.10 8.19
N PHE A 80 5.63 0.03 8.90
CA PHE A 80 4.84 0.09 10.14
C PHE A 80 5.65 0.58 11.33
N LYS A 81 6.92 0.19 11.47
CA LYS A 81 7.79 0.70 12.54
C LYS A 81 7.92 2.22 12.49
N ASN A 82 7.98 2.81 11.31
CA ASN A 82 8.03 4.26 11.14
C ASN A 82 6.71 4.93 11.59
N LEU A 83 5.57 4.34 11.23
CA LEU A 83 4.25 4.83 11.65
C LEU A 83 4.08 4.77 13.18
N ILE A 84 4.39 3.63 13.80
CA ILE A 84 4.24 3.40 15.25
C ILE A 84 5.15 4.34 16.07
N LYS A 85 6.25 4.83 15.50
CA LYS A 85 7.11 5.81 16.17
C LYS A 85 6.52 7.21 16.22
N ARG A 86 5.63 7.56 15.28
CA ARG A 86 5.04 8.90 15.16
C ARG A 86 3.68 9.03 15.82
N ILE A 87 3.05 7.90 16.16
CA ILE A 87 1.66 7.83 16.60
C ILE A 87 1.63 7.22 17.99
N GLU A 88 0.87 7.82 18.88
CA GLU A 88 0.57 7.27 20.19
C GLU A 88 -0.84 6.68 20.22
N ALA A 89 -0.97 5.40 20.57
CA ALA A 89 -2.22 4.66 20.66
C ALA A 89 -2.11 3.54 21.70
N ASP A 90 -3.26 3.14 22.27
CA ASP A 90 -3.34 2.05 23.25
C ASP A 90 -3.11 0.69 22.57
N LYS A 91 -3.58 0.55 21.32
CA LYS A 91 -3.45 -0.68 20.53
C LYS A 91 -3.13 -0.36 19.08
N TYR A 92 -2.21 -1.12 18.50
CA TYR A 92 -1.89 -1.09 17.08
C TYR A 92 -2.32 -2.41 16.45
N ILE A 93 -3.20 -2.35 15.45
CA ILE A 93 -3.71 -3.54 14.76
C ILE A 93 -3.24 -3.53 13.31
N ILE A 94 -2.58 -4.60 12.88
CA ILE A 94 -2.08 -4.79 11.51
C ILE A 94 -2.85 -5.94 10.84
N ASP A 95 -3.20 -5.79 9.55
CA ASP A 95 -3.71 -6.90 8.76
C ASP A 95 -2.64 -7.98 8.47
N GLY A 96 -3.05 -9.24 8.57
CA GLY A 96 -2.21 -10.39 8.24
C GLY A 96 -1.44 -10.96 9.43
N ASN A 97 -0.23 -11.45 9.19
CA ASN A 97 0.54 -12.26 10.14
C ASN A 97 1.92 -11.68 10.49
N LEU A 98 2.15 -10.41 10.17
CA LEU A 98 3.44 -9.76 10.36
C LEU A 98 3.72 -9.52 11.84
N LYS A 99 4.83 -10.04 12.38
CA LYS A 99 5.20 -9.81 13.78
C LYS A 99 6.02 -8.52 13.93
N ILE A 100 5.44 -7.50 14.57
CA ILE A 100 6.10 -6.25 14.95
C ILE A 100 5.89 -6.02 16.45
N LYS A 101 6.91 -5.48 17.14
CA LYS A 101 6.79 -5.17 18.57
C LYS A 101 5.69 -4.12 18.77
N LYS A 102 4.87 -4.27 19.81
CA LYS A 102 3.72 -3.41 20.17
C LYS A 102 2.50 -3.53 19.24
N THR A 103 2.46 -4.51 18.32
CA THR A 103 1.32 -4.67 17.39
C THR A 103 0.60 -5.98 17.61
N ILE A 104 -0.71 -5.97 17.37
CA ILE A 104 -1.55 -7.15 17.31
C ILE A 104 -1.84 -7.41 15.83
N SER A 105 -1.43 -8.56 15.33
CA SER A 105 -1.63 -8.93 13.93
C SER A 105 -2.83 -9.84 13.81
N ILE A 106 -3.80 -9.44 13.00
CA ILE A 106 -5.06 -10.18 12.81
C ILE A 106 -5.22 -10.49 11.34
N VAL A 107 -5.42 -11.76 11.01
CA VAL A 107 -5.69 -12.18 9.63
C VAL A 107 -7.08 -11.66 9.20
N LYS A 108 -7.10 -10.93 8.06
CA LYS A 108 -8.29 -10.25 7.52
C LYS A 108 -8.83 -9.17 8.47
N ALA A 109 -7.93 -8.43 9.10
CA ALA A 109 -8.31 -7.26 9.89
C ALA A 109 -8.93 -6.17 9.02
N ASP A 110 -8.51 -6.09 7.75
CA ASP A 110 -9.08 -5.24 6.69
C ASP A 110 -10.55 -5.56 6.34
N THR A 111 -11.16 -6.56 6.98
CA THR A 111 -12.59 -6.86 6.89
C THR A 111 -13.32 -6.82 8.24
N LYS A 112 -12.60 -6.58 9.35
CA LYS A 112 -13.13 -6.74 10.72
C LYS A 112 -12.97 -5.48 11.57
N ILE A 113 -11.88 -4.74 11.39
CA ILE A 113 -11.49 -3.63 12.26
C ILE A 113 -11.60 -2.33 11.46
N PRO A 114 -12.53 -1.41 11.81
CA PRO A 114 -12.80 -0.19 11.05
C PRO A 114 -11.55 0.66 10.75
N GLU A 115 -10.64 0.78 11.71
CA GLU A 115 -9.41 1.55 11.56
C GLU A 115 -8.47 0.91 10.52
N VAL A 116 -8.40 -0.43 10.49
CA VAL A 116 -7.58 -1.15 9.49
C VAL A 116 -8.24 -1.07 8.11
N MET A 117 -9.57 -1.15 8.03
CA MET A 117 -10.31 -0.92 6.79
C MET A 117 -10.04 0.49 6.23
N ALA A 118 -10.05 1.49 7.11
CA ALA A 118 -9.75 2.87 6.76
C ALA A 118 -8.29 3.03 6.30
N ALA A 119 -7.34 2.41 7.00
CA ALA A 119 -5.93 2.38 6.63
C ALA A 119 -5.73 1.76 5.24
N SER A 120 -6.41 0.65 4.95
CA SER A 120 -6.39 -0.01 3.64
C SER A 120 -6.81 0.93 2.52
N ILE A 121 -7.90 1.67 2.72
CA ILE A 121 -8.42 2.64 1.75
C ILE A 121 -7.43 3.79 1.56
N VAL A 122 -6.90 4.35 2.64
CA VAL A 122 -5.95 5.48 2.58
C VAL A 122 -4.65 5.06 1.89
N ALA A 123 -4.06 3.92 2.27
CA ALA A 123 -2.86 3.39 1.63
C ALA A 123 -3.10 3.14 0.13
N LYS A 124 -4.23 2.51 -0.23
CA LYS A 124 -4.60 2.22 -1.62
C LYS A 124 -4.77 3.47 -2.47
N VAL A 125 -5.55 4.46 -2.00
CA VAL A 125 -5.78 5.70 -2.75
C VAL A 125 -4.47 6.46 -2.93
N THR A 126 -3.67 6.60 -1.87
CA THR A 126 -2.38 7.28 -1.95
C THR A 126 -1.45 6.59 -2.95
N ARG A 127 -1.32 5.26 -2.89
CA ARG A 127 -0.47 4.53 -3.84
C ARG A 127 -0.96 4.65 -5.28
N ASP A 128 -2.26 4.54 -5.52
CA ASP A 128 -2.84 4.68 -6.87
C ASP A 128 -2.58 6.08 -7.44
N MET A 129 -2.62 7.13 -6.61
CA MET A 129 -2.25 8.49 -7.02
C MET A 129 -0.77 8.59 -7.40
N LEU A 130 0.14 8.06 -6.57
CA LEU A 130 1.58 8.05 -6.87
C LEU A 130 1.89 7.33 -8.19
N MET A 131 1.27 6.17 -8.43
CA MET A 131 1.49 5.43 -9.67
C MET A 131 0.94 6.15 -10.91
N LYS A 132 -0.17 6.90 -10.77
CA LYS A 132 -0.70 7.75 -11.85
C LYS A 132 0.24 8.91 -12.18
N GLU A 133 0.83 9.55 -11.17
CA GLU A 133 1.82 10.60 -11.39
C GLU A 133 3.10 10.05 -12.04
N LEU A 134 3.56 8.86 -11.62
CA LEU A 134 4.67 8.19 -12.28
C LEU A 134 4.38 7.84 -13.73
N HIS A 135 3.14 7.43 -14.05
CA HIS A 135 2.75 7.12 -15.42
C HIS A 135 2.84 8.33 -16.35
N LYS A 136 2.60 9.55 -15.87
CA LYS A 136 2.78 10.76 -16.70
C LYS A 136 4.22 10.91 -17.19
N LYS A 137 5.20 10.49 -16.37
CA LYS A 137 6.63 10.52 -16.70
C LYS A 137 7.09 9.30 -17.50
N TYR A 138 6.46 8.15 -17.28
CA TYR A 138 6.78 6.88 -17.94
C TYR A 138 5.51 6.20 -18.48
N PRO A 139 4.92 6.74 -19.56
CA PRO A 139 3.64 6.25 -20.06
C PRO A 139 3.71 4.80 -20.54
N SER A 140 4.85 4.40 -21.12
CA SER A 140 5.04 3.08 -21.75
C SER A 140 4.75 1.90 -20.84
N TYR A 141 4.97 2.02 -19.52
CA TYR A 141 4.75 0.91 -18.57
C TYR A 141 3.29 0.72 -18.12
N GLY A 142 2.36 1.59 -18.51
CA GLY A 142 0.93 1.42 -18.21
C GLY A 142 0.56 1.55 -16.71
N TRP A 143 1.39 2.20 -15.90
CA TRP A 143 1.19 2.32 -14.45
C TRP A 143 -0.10 3.00 -14.02
N ARG A 144 -0.78 3.74 -14.90
CA ARG A 144 -2.13 4.29 -14.65
C ARG A 144 -3.16 3.19 -14.40
N THR A 145 -3.03 2.03 -15.05
CA THR A 145 -4.00 0.92 -14.96
C THR A 145 -3.47 -0.21 -14.09
N ASN A 146 -2.26 -0.70 -14.38
CA ASN A 146 -1.68 -1.83 -13.65
C ASN A 146 -1.11 -1.45 -12.28
N VAL A 147 -0.98 -0.15 -11.97
CA VAL A 147 -0.43 0.39 -10.72
C VAL A 147 0.86 -0.31 -10.26
N GLY A 148 1.73 -0.66 -11.21
CA GLY A 148 3.03 -1.27 -10.99
C GLY A 148 3.01 -2.79 -10.78
N TYR A 149 1.86 -3.46 -10.83
CA TYR A 149 1.80 -4.93 -10.79
C TYR A 149 2.25 -5.56 -12.11
N GLY A 150 2.78 -6.79 -12.03
CA GLY A 150 3.32 -7.54 -13.17
C GLY A 150 2.27 -8.11 -14.10
N THR A 151 1.42 -7.26 -14.66
CA THR A 151 0.51 -7.63 -15.75
C THR A 151 1.29 -7.97 -17.02
N GLY A 152 0.71 -8.77 -17.93
CA GLY A 152 1.36 -9.11 -19.20
C GLY A 152 1.82 -7.87 -19.99
N TYR A 153 1.01 -6.80 -19.99
CA TYR A 153 1.39 -5.52 -20.59
C TYR A 153 2.65 -4.93 -19.93
N HIS A 154 2.68 -4.88 -18.60
CA HIS A 154 3.81 -4.29 -17.87
C HIS A 154 5.10 -5.08 -18.10
N VAL A 155 5.04 -6.42 -18.09
CA VAL A 155 6.21 -7.27 -18.35
C VAL A 155 6.72 -7.08 -19.78
N ARG A 156 5.83 -7.00 -20.78
CA ARG A 156 6.22 -6.68 -22.16
C ARG A 156 6.88 -5.31 -22.27
N ALA A 157 6.29 -4.28 -21.66
CA ALA A 157 6.86 -2.93 -21.64
C ALA A 157 8.26 -2.90 -20.99
N ILE A 158 8.49 -3.68 -19.93
CA ILE A 158 9.83 -3.78 -19.32
C ILE A 158 10.85 -4.42 -20.29
N ARG A 159 10.43 -5.40 -21.09
CA ARG A 159 11.33 -6.03 -22.08
C ARG A 159 11.64 -5.11 -23.25
N GLU A 160 10.66 -4.35 -23.70
CA GLU A 160 10.80 -3.42 -24.83
C GLU A 160 11.59 -2.16 -24.46
N TYR A 161 11.27 -1.54 -23.31
CA TYR A 161 11.82 -0.23 -22.92
C TYR A 161 12.89 -0.33 -21.81
N GLY A 162 13.17 -1.52 -21.30
CA GLY A 162 14.03 -1.73 -20.13
C GLY A 162 13.40 -1.30 -18.80
N SER A 163 14.08 -1.62 -17.69
CA SER A 163 13.66 -1.23 -16.34
C SER A 163 14.24 0.12 -15.92
N VAL A 164 13.41 1.01 -15.37
CA VAL A 164 13.83 2.29 -14.74
C VAL A 164 13.98 2.21 -13.22
N HIS A 165 14.52 3.24 -12.57
CA HIS A 165 14.80 3.29 -11.11
C HIS A 165 13.59 3.13 -10.19
N TYR A 166 12.37 3.25 -10.72
CA TYR A 166 11.13 2.93 -10.00
C TYR A 166 10.79 1.44 -9.97
N HIS A 167 11.49 0.61 -10.74
CA HIS A 167 11.33 -0.84 -10.71
C HIS A 167 12.10 -1.47 -9.55
N ARG A 168 11.56 -2.59 -9.07
CA ARG A 168 12.16 -3.42 -8.05
C ARG A 168 12.94 -4.54 -8.74
N SER A 169 14.26 -4.43 -8.81
CA SER A 169 15.09 -5.22 -9.72
C SER A 169 14.90 -6.73 -9.52
N VAL A 170 14.89 -7.21 -8.27
CA VAL A 170 14.65 -8.63 -7.96
C VAL A 170 13.28 -9.11 -8.47
N PHE A 171 12.24 -8.31 -8.28
CA PHE A 171 10.88 -8.66 -8.67
C PHE A 171 10.74 -8.69 -10.19
N VAL A 172 11.34 -7.71 -10.87
CA VAL A 172 11.40 -7.66 -12.33
C VAL A 172 12.14 -8.88 -12.88
N THR A 173 13.32 -9.20 -12.34
CA THR A 173 14.09 -10.38 -12.78
C THR A 173 13.28 -11.67 -12.63
N THR A 174 12.59 -11.86 -11.50
CA THR A 174 11.72 -13.02 -11.29
C THR A 174 10.54 -13.02 -12.28
N ALA A 175 9.90 -11.88 -12.52
CA ALA A 175 8.76 -11.78 -13.44
C ALA A 175 9.15 -12.06 -14.90
N ILE A 176 10.32 -11.58 -15.34
CA ILE A 176 10.82 -11.83 -16.70
C ILE A 176 11.16 -13.30 -16.88
N LYS A 177 11.85 -13.93 -15.90
CA LYS A 177 12.20 -15.36 -15.95
C LYS A 177 10.99 -16.28 -16.02
N ASN A 178 9.91 -15.92 -15.32
CA ASN A 178 8.69 -16.73 -15.25
C ASN A 178 7.68 -16.42 -16.36
N SER A 179 7.92 -15.37 -17.16
CA SER A 179 7.03 -15.00 -18.26
C SER A 179 7.33 -15.86 -19.48
N LYS A 180 6.34 -16.67 -19.90
CA LYS A 180 6.39 -17.54 -21.09
C LYS A 180 6.23 -16.82 -22.43
N PHE A 181 5.98 -15.52 -22.41
CA PHE A 181 5.98 -14.67 -23.59
C PHE A 181 7.40 -14.26 -23.93
#